data_AF-D6U743-F1
#
_entry.id   AF-D6U743-F1
#
_cell.length_a   1.000
_cell.length_b   1.000
_cell.length_c   1.000
_cell.angle_alpha   90.00
_cell.angle_beta   90.00
_cell.angle_gamma   90.00
#
_symmetry.space_group_name_H-M   'P 1'
#
loop_
_entity.id
_entity.type
_entity.pdbx_description
1 polymer ?
#
loop_
_entity_poly.entity_id
_entity_poly.type
_entity_poly.pdbx_seq_one_letter_code
_entity_poly.pdbx_strand_id
1 'polypeptide(L)'
;MSTPRGMKCVPRTVETGDRVLIYSDPAHIILQLRHQVPTEEQILEPSFKVAISLTPAEAIAIASDLLNTALPQLAALRATAEAGEEADMAEEQAGG
;
A
#
# COMPACT_ATOMS: atom_id res chain seq x y z
N MET A 1 12.05 4.37 16.08
CA MET A 1 12.51 5.45 15.18
C MET A 1 11.64 6.65 15.45
N SER A 2 12.22 7.72 16.02
CA SER A 2 11.52 8.99 16.16
C SER A 2 11.39 9.65 14.79
N THR A 3 10.22 10.21 14.51
CA THR A 3 10.03 11.13 13.39
C THR A 3 11.09 12.24 13.45
N PRO A 4 11.75 12.61 12.34
CA PRO A 4 12.69 13.72 12.33
C PRO A 4 12.05 14.98 12.93
N ARG A 5 12.82 15.73 13.73
CA ARG A 5 12.30 16.86 14.48
C ARG A 5 11.68 17.89 13.53
N GLY A 6 10.43 18.26 13.78
CA GLY A 6 9.70 19.24 12.97
C GLY A 6 8.97 18.65 11.75
N MET A 7 9.15 17.36 11.45
CA MET A 7 8.40 16.67 10.40
C MET A 7 7.15 15.99 10.94
N LYS A 8 6.12 15.94 10.10
CA LYS A 8 4.99 15.01 10.23
C LYS A 8 5.40 13.66 9.65
N CYS A 9 4.81 12.59 10.17
CA CYS A 9 4.99 11.24 9.63
C CYS A 9 3.63 10.56 9.49
N VAL A 10 3.33 10.03 8.31
CA VAL A 10 2.16 9.19 8.05
C VAL A 10 2.66 7.79 7.72
N PRO A 11 2.63 6.85 8.69
CA PRO A 11 2.99 5.46 8.44
C PRO A 11 1.79 4.69 7.87
N ARG A 12 2.05 3.81 6.93
CA ARG A 12 1.13 2.79 6.41
C ARG A 12 1.84 1.45 6.45
N THR A 13 1.17 0.42 6.95
CA THR A 13 1.63 -0.96 6.88
C THR A 13 0.81 -1.65 5.81
N VAL A 14 1.47 -2.28 4.84
CA VAL A 14 0.81 -3.09 3.81
C VAL A 14 0.67 -4.53 4.30
N GLU A 15 -0.13 -5.34 3.60
CA GLU A 15 -0.45 -6.72 4.02
C GLU A 15 0.78 -7.61 4.19
N THR A 16 1.85 -7.38 3.42
CA THR A 16 3.13 -8.10 3.55
C THR A 16 3.87 -7.80 4.85
N GLY A 17 3.38 -6.85 5.67
CA GLY A 17 4.08 -6.35 6.85
C GLY A 17 5.05 -5.21 6.56
N ASP A 18 5.32 -4.93 5.28
CA ASP A 18 6.16 -3.80 4.86
C ASP A 18 5.52 -2.47 5.21
N ARG A 19 6.36 -1.44 5.32
CA ARG A 19 5.93 -0.11 5.73
C ARG A 19 6.27 0.93 4.68
N VAL A 20 5.26 1.73 4.35
CA VAL A 20 5.40 2.96 3.58
C VAL A 20 5.24 4.13 4.54
N LEU A 21 6.25 4.99 4.63
CA LEU A 21 6.25 6.14 5.52
C LEU A 21 6.38 7.41 4.70
N ILE A 22 5.47 8.35 4.89
CA ILE A 22 5.53 9.68 4.28
C ILE A 22 5.93 10.66 5.38
N TYR A 23 7.11 11.25 5.24
CA TYR A 23 7.56 12.35 6.09
C TYR A 23 7.38 13.67 5.36
N SER A 24 6.91 14.70 6.06
CA SER A 24 6.75 16.02 5.44
C SER A 24 6.88 17.18 6.41
N ASP A 25 7.38 18.29 5.89
CA ASP A 25 7.36 19.62 6.50
C ASP A 25 7.04 20.66 5.39
N PRO A 26 6.99 21.98 5.67
CA PRO A 26 6.70 22.97 4.63
C PRO A 26 7.67 23.03 3.45
N ALA A 27 8.88 22.47 3.56
CA ALA A 27 9.94 22.52 2.54
C ALA A 27 10.25 21.15 1.92
N HIS A 28 9.92 20.04 2.58
CA HIS A 28 10.34 18.70 2.17
C HIS A 28 9.20 17.69 2.20
N ILE A 29 9.21 16.79 1.22
CA ILE A 29 8.42 15.55 1.23
C ILE A 29 9.41 14.40 1.05
N ILE A 30 9.32 13.38 1.90
CA ILE A 30 10.17 12.18 1.83
C ILE A 30 9.28 10.95 1.86
N LEU A 31 9.39 10.11 0.84
CA LEU A 31 8.77 8.79 0.79
C LEU A 31 9.80 7.74 1.21
N GLN A 32 9.46 6.93 2.19
CA GLN A 32 10.31 5.85 2.67
C GLN A 32 9.60 4.50 2.55
N LEU A 33 10.28 3.53 1.95
CA LEU A 33 9.90 2.13 1.91
C LEU A 33 10.78 1.35 2.87
N ARG A 34 10.17 0.48 3.66
CA ARG A 34 10.86 -0.36 4.64
C ARG A 34 10.29 -1.77 4.61
N HIS A 35 11.17 -2.72 4.32
CA HIS A 35 10.93 -4.14 4.50
C HIS A 35 11.73 -4.63 5.70
N GLN A 36 11.05 -5.29 6.63
CA GLN A 36 11.67 -5.81 7.85
C GLN A 36 11.36 -7.29 7.99
N VAL A 37 12.42 -8.09 7.95
CA VAL A 37 12.36 -9.53 8.13
C VAL A 37 12.56 -9.86 9.62
N PRO A 38 11.72 -10.72 10.22
CA PRO A 38 11.96 -11.26 11.56
C PRO A 38 13.29 -12.04 11.60
N THR A 39 14.16 -11.66 12.53
CA THR A 39 15.59 -11.95 12.50
C THR A 39 16.00 -13.40 12.75
N GLU A 40 15.06 -14.31 13.05
CA GLU A 40 15.39 -15.67 13.52
C GLU A 40 15.04 -16.79 12.51
N GLU A 41 14.03 -16.63 11.66
CA GLU A 41 13.59 -17.72 10.75
C GLU A 41 13.99 -17.50 9.28
N GLN A 42 14.30 -16.26 8.89
CA GLN A 42 14.45 -15.85 7.49
C GLN A 42 15.78 -15.08 7.28
N ILE A 43 16.89 -15.63 7.79
CA ILE A 43 18.22 -15.00 7.78
C ILE A 43 18.70 -14.60 6.37
N LEU A 44 18.23 -15.28 5.33
CA LEU A 44 18.60 -15.02 3.94
C LEU A 44 17.72 -13.99 3.24
N GLU A 45 16.60 -13.58 3.84
CA GLU A 45 15.74 -12.56 3.26
C GLU A 45 16.32 -11.15 3.53
N PRO A 46 16.52 -10.33 2.49
CA PRO A 46 17.19 -9.06 2.64
C PRO A 46 16.24 -8.00 3.23
N SER A 47 16.45 -7.60 4.49
CA SER A 47 15.82 -6.39 5.00
C SER A 47 16.35 -5.14 4.28
N PHE A 48 15.48 -4.18 3.99
CA PHE A 48 15.92 -2.92 3.37
C PHE A 48 15.12 -1.71 3.86
N LYS A 49 15.74 -0.55 3.70
CA LYS A 49 15.14 0.75 3.98
C LYS A 49 15.66 1.76 2.96
N VAL A 50 14.74 2.30 2.17
CA VAL A 50 15.06 3.29 1.13
C VAL A 50 14.19 4.52 1.34
N ALA A 51 14.77 5.70 1.22
CA ALA A 51 14.06 6.96 1.32
C ALA A 51 14.44 7.86 0.14
N ILE A 52 13.44 8.48 -0.47
CA ILE A 52 13.61 9.43 -1.57
C ILE A 52 12.95 10.76 -1.20
N SER A 53 13.63 11.86 -1.51
CA SER A 53 13.04 13.19 -1.44
C SER A 53 12.25 13.44 -2.71
N LEU A 54 11.05 14.00 -2.55
CA LEU A 54 10.16 14.32 -3.66
C LEU A 54 9.90 15.82 -3.65
N THR A 55 9.89 16.41 -4.84
CA THR A 55 9.22 17.69 -5.06
C THR A 55 7.70 17.52 -4.93
N PRO A 56 6.94 18.61 -4.67
CA PRO A 56 5.49 18.54 -4.67
C PRO A 56 4.88 18.00 -5.97
N ALA A 57 5.48 18.33 -7.12
CA ALA A 57 5.00 17.86 -8.43
C ALA A 57 5.19 16.34 -8.59
N GLU A 58 6.35 15.80 -8.21
CA GLU A 58 6.61 14.36 -8.26
C GLU A 58 5.70 13.58 -7.30
N ALA A 59 5.48 14.11 -6.09
CA ALA A 59 4.58 13.49 -5.13
C ALA A 59 3.13 13.40 -5.65
N ILE A 60 2.65 14.46 -6.32
CA ILE A 60 1.32 14.47 -6.95
C ILE A 60 1.27 13.47 -8.09
N ALA A 61 2.27 13.47 -8.98
CA ALA A 61 2.32 12.54 -10.12
C ALA A 61 2.28 11.08 -9.68
N ILE A 62 3.12 10.69 -8.70
CA ILE A 62 3.13 9.34 -8.14
C ILE A 62 1.78 8.98 -7.53
N ALA A 63 1.15 9.89 -6.76
CA ALA A 63 -0.15 9.65 -6.18
C ALA A 63 -1.23 9.43 -7.25
N SER A 64 -1.22 10.23 -8.32
CA SER A 64 -2.13 10.08 -9.46
C SER A 64 -1.93 8.75 -10.17
N ASP A 65 -0.69 8.34 -10.43
CA ASP A 65 -0.38 7.08 -11.10
C ASP A 65 -0.86 5.86 -10.27
N LEU A 66 -0.67 5.93 -8.95
CA LEU A 66 -1.17 4.91 -8.02
C LEU A 66 -2.70 4.83 -8.06
N LEU A 67 -3.41 5.97 -8.02
CA LEU A 67 -4.87 5.99 -8.09
C LEU A 67 -5.39 5.46 -9.42
N ASN A 68 -4.79 5.89 -10.54
CA ASN A 68 -5.19 5.44 -11.88
C ASN A 68 -4.99 3.93 -12.07
N THR A 69 -4.02 3.34 -11.37
CA THR A 69 -3.78 1.89 -11.39
C THR A 69 -4.72 1.15 -10.44
N ALA A 70 -4.91 1.65 -9.22
CA ALA A 70 -5.65 0.97 -8.17
C ALA A 70 -7.17 0.99 -8.38
N LEU A 71 -7.72 2.10 -8.90
CA LEU A 71 -9.18 2.25 -9.05
C LEU A 71 -9.79 1.20 -10.01
N PRO A 72 -9.23 0.93 -11.21
CA PRO A 72 -9.74 -0.12 -12.08
C PRO A 72 -9.63 -1.51 -11.45
N GLN A 73 -8.53 -1.81 -10.75
CA GLN A 73 -8.34 -3.11 -10.08
C GLN A 73 -9.39 -3.32 -8.99
N LEU A 74 -9.66 -2.29 -8.19
CA LEU A 74 -10.68 -2.35 -7.14
C LEU A 74 -12.09 -2.56 -7.73
N ALA A 75 -12.41 -1.91 -8.84
CA ALA A 75 -13.68 -2.12 -9.53
C ALA A 75 -13.82 -3.56 -10.05
N ALA A 76 -12.76 -4.11 -10.65
CA ALA A 76 -12.74 -5.49 -11.14
C ALA A 76 -12.95 -6.50 -10.01
N LEU A 77 -12.28 -6.31 -8.86
CA LEU A 77 -12.42 -7.18 -7.68
C LEU A 77 -13.86 -7.20 -7.14
N ARG A 78 -14.56 -6.07 -7.16
CA ARG A 78 -15.97 -5.98 -6.73
C ARG A 78 -16.89 -6.71 -7.69
N ALA A 79 -16.72 -6.50 -9.00
CA ALA A 79 -17.51 -7.18 -10.00
C ALA A 79 -17.35 -8.71 -9.93
N THR A 80 -16.15 -9.21 -9.62
CA THR A 80 -15.93 -10.64 -9.41
C THR A 80 -16.59 -11.18 -8.14
N ALA A 81 -16.67 -10.37 -7.07
CA ALA A 81 -17.35 -10.77 -5.84
C ALA A 81 -18.88 -10.85 -6.05
N GLU A 82 -19.45 -9.83 -6.70
CA GLU A 82 -20.89 -9.78 -7.03
C GLU A 82 -21.31 -10.94 -7.94
N ALA A 83 -20.52 -11.25 -8.98
CA ALA A 83 -20.79 -12.39 -9.86
C ALA A 83 -20.67 -13.77 -9.15
N GLY A 84 -19.81 -13.87 -8.14
CA GLY A 84 -19.68 -15.08 -7.32
C GLY A 84 -20.89 -15.28 -6.40
N GLU A 85 -21.39 -14.21 -5.78
CA GLU A 85 -22.59 -14.24 -4.92
C GLU A 85 -23.85 -14.57 -5.73
N GLU A 86 -23.99 -14.03 -6.96
CA GLU A 86 -25.11 -14.36 -7.85
C GLU A 86 -25.08 -15.83 -8.32
N ALA A 87 -23.89 -16.40 -8.55
CA ALA A 87 -23.75 -17.80 -8.92
C ALA A 87 -24.10 -18.76 -7.76
N ASP A 88 -23.68 -18.44 -6.54
CA ASP A 88 -23.96 -19.24 -5.34
C ASP A 88 -25.46 -19.25 -5.01
N MET A 89 -26.13 -18.09 -5.12
CA MET A 89 -27.59 -18.00 -4.95
C MET A 89 -28.38 -18.73 -6.05
N ALA A 90 -27.85 -18.77 -7.28
CA ALA A 90 -28.48 -19.51 -8.38
C ALA A 90 -28.37 -21.02 -8.20
N GLU A 91 -27.25 -21.53 -7.66
CA GLU A 91 -27.07 -22.95 -7.34
C GLU A 91 -27.95 -23.39 -6.15
N GLU A 92 -28.08 -22.56 -5.11
CA GLU A 92 -28.92 -22.86 -3.94
C GLU A 92 -30.43 -22.89 -4.29
N GLN A 93 -30.88 -22.08 -5.25
CA GLN A 93 -32.26 -22.07 -5.73
C GLN A 93 -32.57 -23.19 -6.74
N ALA A 94 -31.56 -23.76 -7.39
CA ALA A 94 -31.73 -24.85 -8.36
C ALA A 94 -31.65 -26.26 -7.72
N GLY A 95 -31.21 -26.36 -6.46
CA GLY A 95 -31.02 -27.62 -5.73
C GLY A 95 -32.15 -28.04 -4.77
N GLY A 96 -33.30 -27.36 -4.77
CA GLY A 96 -34.45 -27.63 -3.87
C GLY A 96 -35.55 -28.51 -4.46
#